data_AF-X5MLI1-F1
#
_entry.id   AF-X5MLI1-F1
#
_cell.length_a   1.000
_cell.length_b   1.000
_cell.length_c   1.000
_cell.angle_alpha   90.00
_cell.angle_beta   90.00
_cell.angle_gamma   90.00
#
_symmetry.space_group_name_H-M   'P 1'
#
loop_
_entity.id
_entity.type
_entity.pdbx_description
1 polymer ?
#
loop_
_entity_poly.entity_id
_entity_poly.type
_entity_poly.pdbx_seq_one_letter_code
_entity_poly.pdbx_strand_id
1 'polypeptide(L)'
;MTPTKTGALALICTLGLALSACAGDRSEQIAAQNEIDHQNCLELGFEEGTEAYGNCRLKLREIRAAESQRDSGGNFGVGIGIGIGL
;
A
#
# COMPACT_ATOMS: atom_id res chain seq x y z
N MET A 1 50.31 -5.30 7.24
CA MET A 1 49.08 -5.30 8.05
C MET A 1 48.04 -4.40 7.37
N THR A 2 47.00 -5.04 6.82
CA THR A 2 45.65 -4.55 6.43
C THR A 2 45.47 -3.30 5.54
N PRO A 3 45.37 -3.47 4.20
CA PRO A 3 44.54 -2.61 3.34
C PRO A 3 43.09 -3.16 3.35
N THR A 4 42.06 -2.42 3.79
CA THR A 4 40.62 -2.83 3.57
C THR A 4 39.52 -1.95 4.20
N LYS A 5 39.82 -0.98 5.07
CA LYS A 5 38.75 -0.38 5.93
C LYS A 5 37.89 0.71 5.26
N THR A 6 38.30 1.28 4.13
CA THR A 6 37.59 2.38 3.43
C THR A 6 36.55 1.91 2.41
N GLY A 7 36.68 0.70 1.86
CA GLY A 7 35.72 0.17 0.87
C GLY A 7 34.41 -0.33 1.47
N ALA A 8 34.44 -0.80 2.72
CA ALA A 8 33.26 -1.35 3.39
C ALA A 8 32.20 -0.28 3.72
N LEU A 9 32.61 0.97 3.96
CA LEU A 9 31.69 2.05 4.32
C LEU A 9 30.86 2.54 3.11
N ALA A 10 31.45 2.53 1.92
CA ALA A 10 30.79 2.96 0.68
C ALA A 10 29.71 1.97 0.22
N LEU A 11 29.90 0.67 0.50
CA LEU A 11 28.96 -0.39 0.11
C LEU A 11 27.67 -0.40 0.96
N ILE A 12 27.74 0.14 2.18
CA ILE A 12 26.60 0.19 3.12
C ILE A 12 25.65 1.35 2.78
N CYS A 13 26.19 2.47 2.27
CA CYS A 13 25.38 3.63 1.89
C CYS A 13 24.50 3.38 0.67
N THR A 14 24.96 2.61 -0.33
CA THR A 14 24.17 2.33 -1.54
C THR A 14 23.00 1.37 -1.28
N LEU A 15 23.13 0.47 -0.31
CA LEU A 15 22.03 -0.41 0.11
C LEU A 15 20.93 0.36 0.87
N GLY A 16 21.28 1.42 1.61
CA GLY A 16 20.32 2.21 2.38
C GLY A 16 19.38 3.07 1.52
N LEU A 17 19.85 3.59 0.39
CA LEU A 17 19.04 4.44 -0.50
C LEU A 17 18.06 3.66 -1.39
N ALA A 18 18.24 2.35 -1.55
CA ALA A 18 17.34 1.54 -2.38
C ALA A 18 15.97 1.29 -1.71
N LEU A 19 15.88 1.36 -0.38
CA LEU A 19 14.63 1.12 0.35
C LEU A 19 13.74 2.36 0.52
N SER A 20 14.25 3.58 0.32
CA SER A 20 13.45 4.80 0.50
C SER A 20 12.57 5.14 -0.71
N ALA A 21 12.73 4.45 -1.84
CA ALA A 21 11.97 4.70 -3.07
C ALA A 21 10.51 4.20 -3.02
N CYS A 22 10.07 3.54 -1.96
CA CYS A 22 8.68 3.03 -1.83
C CYS A 22 7.86 3.76 -0.75
N ALA A 23 8.40 4.84 -0.16
CA ALA A 23 7.75 5.56 0.93
C ALA A 23 6.98 6.82 0.48
N GLY A 24 7.16 7.30 -0.75
CA GLY A 24 6.63 8.59 -1.23
C GLY A 24 5.34 8.53 -2.06
N ASP A 25 5.11 7.44 -2.82
CA ASP A 25 4.07 7.39 -3.87
C ASP A 25 2.65 7.15 -3.37
N ARG A 26 2.44 6.92 -2.06
CA ARG A 26 1.12 6.56 -1.54
C ARG A 26 0.11 7.70 -1.69
N SER A 27 0.55 8.94 -1.46
CA SER A 27 -0.33 10.11 -1.56
C SER A 27 -0.79 10.37 -2.99
N GLU A 28 0.13 10.22 -3.96
CA GLU A 28 -0.16 10.39 -5.39
C GLU A 28 -1.09 9.28 -5.90
N GLN A 29 -0.86 8.03 -5.47
CA GLN A 29 -1.77 6.92 -5.77
C GLN A 29 -3.17 7.14 -5.20
N ILE A 30 -3.30 7.65 -3.97
CA ILE A 30 -4.61 7.95 -3.38
C ILE A 30 -5.34 9.02 -4.20
N ALA A 31 -4.65 10.08 -4.62
CA ALA A 31 -5.24 11.15 -5.43
C ALA A 31 -5.69 10.64 -6.81
N ALA A 32 -4.85 9.87 -7.51
CA ALA A 32 -5.20 9.27 -8.78
C ALA A 32 -6.42 8.33 -8.64
N GLN A 33 -6.44 7.54 -7.58
CA GLN A 33 -7.51 6.59 -7.34
C GLN A 33 -8.85 7.26 -6.99
N ASN A 34 -8.78 8.40 -6.31
CA ASN A 34 -9.93 9.22 -5.99
C ASN A 34 -10.64 9.75 -7.23
N GLU A 35 -9.87 10.15 -8.25
CA GLU A 35 -10.40 10.60 -9.54
C GLU A 35 -11.09 9.45 -10.28
N ILE A 36 -10.46 8.27 -10.31
CA ILE A 36 -11.04 7.07 -10.91
C ILE A 36 -12.38 6.73 -10.24
N ASP A 37 -12.45 6.76 -8.90
CA ASP A 37 -13.69 6.47 -8.17
C ASP A 37 -14.77 7.52 -8.48
N HIS A 38 -14.40 8.79 -8.68
CA HIS A 38 -15.34 9.84 -9.10
C HIS A 38 -15.90 9.56 -10.50
N GLN A 39 -15.04 9.30 -11.50
CA GLN A 39 -15.49 9.02 -12.87
C GLN A 39 -16.39 7.78 -12.94
N ASN A 40 -16.02 6.69 -12.27
CA ASN A 40 -16.85 5.48 -12.22
C ASN A 40 -18.25 5.76 -11.66
N CYS A 41 -18.34 6.56 -10.60
CA CYS A 41 -19.65 6.89 -10.02
C CYS A 41 -20.48 7.78 -10.94
N LEU A 42 -19.86 8.72 -11.69
CA LEU A 42 -20.56 9.50 -12.71
C LEU A 42 -21.07 8.61 -13.86
N GLU A 43 -20.25 7.68 -14.35
CA GLU A 43 -20.61 6.76 -15.43
C GLU A 43 -21.75 5.81 -15.03
N LEU A 44 -21.83 5.45 -13.75
CA LEU A 44 -22.93 4.68 -13.17
C LEU A 44 -24.21 5.50 -12.95
N GLY A 45 -24.17 6.81 -13.22
CA GLY A 45 -25.31 7.72 -13.11
C GLY A 45 -25.55 8.28 -11.71
N PHE A 46 -24.57 8.22 -10.80
CA PHE A 46 -24.67 8.86 -9.50
C PHE A 46 -24.36 10.35 -9.59
N GLU A 47 -25.19 11.17 -8.94
CA GLU A 47 -25.03 12.62 -8.92
C GLU A 47 -24.16 13.08 -7.74
N GLU A 48 -23.19 13.96 -8.01
CA GLU A 48 -22.28 14.48 -6.99
C GLU A 48 -23.01 15.20 -5.86
N GLY A 49 -22.44 15.13 -4.65
CA GLY A 49 -23.03 15.77 -3.47
C GLY A 49 -24.23 15.01 -2.88
N THR A 50 -24.64 13.88 -3.45
CA THR A 50 -25.69 13.01 -2.91
C THR A 50 -25.13 11.91 -2.01
N GLU A 51 -25.96 11.39 -1.09
CA GLU A 51 -25.61 10.21 -0.29
C GLU A 51 -25.34 8.98 -1.17
N ALA A 52 -26.08 8.83 -2.28
CA ALA A 52 -25.89 7.72 -3.20
C ALA A 52 -24.50 7.75 -3.87
N TYR A 53 -24.02 8.93 -4.26
CA TYR A 53 -22.65 9.13 -4.75
C TYR A 53 -21.61 8.82 -3.67
N GLY A 54 -21.82 9.27 -2.43
CA GLY A 54 -20.96 8.92 -1.31
C GLY A 54 -20.86 7.40 -1.10
N ASN A 55 -22.00 6.71 -1.16
CA ASN A 55 -22.07 5.26 -1.01
C ASN A 55 -21.39 4.52 -2.18
N CYS A 56 -21.54 5.00 -3.42
CA CYS A 56 -20.84 4.44 -4.57
C CYS A 56 -19.32 4.42 -4.36
N ARG A 57 -18.76 5.56 -3.93
CA ARG A 57 -17.31 5.70 -3.71
C ARG A 57 -16.81 4.87 -2.54
N LEU A 58 -17.60 4.76 -1.47
CA LEU A 58 -17.28 3.87 -0.35
C LEU A 58 -17.23 2.41 -0.80
N LYS A 59 -18.22 1.98 -1.59
CA LYS A 59 -18.30 0.61 -2.09
C LYS A 59 -17.14 0.23 -3.00
N LEU A 60 -16.70 1.15 -3.89
CA LEU A 60 -15.51 0.94 -4.73
C LEU A 60 -14.24 0.80 -3.88
N ARG A 61 -14.10 1.59 -2.81
CA ARG A 61 -12.97 1.47 -1.86
C ARG A 61 -12.99 0.14 -1.11
N GLU A 62 -14.15 -0.34 -0.69
CA GLU A 62 -14.30 -1.63 -0.01
C GLU A 62 -13.90 -2.79 -0.92
N ILE A 63 -14.34 -2.78 -2.18
CA ILE A 63 -13.93 -3.78 -3.17
C ILE A 63 -12.40 -3.81 -3.30
N ARG A 64 -11.76 -2.64 -3.31
CA ARG A 64 -10.30 -2.52 -3.37
C ARG A 64 -9.57 -3.09 -2.15
N ALA A 65 -10.12 -2.86 -0.97
CA ALA A 65 -9.58 -3.44 0.25
C ALA A 65 -9.74 -4.97 0.26
N ALA A 66 -10.88 -5.46 -0.24
CA ALA A 66 -11.16 -6.89 -0.34
C ALA A 66 -10.28 -7.59 -1.40
N GLU A 67 -10.07 -7.01 -2.58
CA GLU A 67 -9.16 -7.58 -3.59
C GLU A 67 -7.71 -7.60 -3.10
N SER A 68 -7.25 -6.54 -2.42
CA SER A 68 -5.91 -6.49 -1.81
C SER A 68 -5.72 -7.62 -0.78
N GLN A 69 -6.77 -7.95 -0.03
CA GLN A 69 -6.76 -9.05 0.93
C GLN A 69 -6.81 -10.43 0.25
N ARG A 70 -7.48 -10.56 -0.89
CA ARG A 70 -7.55 -11.81 -1.68
C ARG A 70 -6.26 -12.08 -2.44
N ASP A 71 -5.59 -11.04 -2.94
CA ASP A 71 -4.27 -11.11 -3.58
C ASP A 71 -3.17 -11.43 -2.54
N SER A 72 -3.38 -11.03 -1.28
CA SER A 72 -2.58 -11.46 -0.11
C SER A 72 -2.84 -12.93 0.31
N GLY A 73 -3.49 -13.74 -0.52
CA GLY A 73 -3.71 -15.18 -0.33
C GLY A 73 -2.44 -16.04 -0.32
N GLY A 74 -1.25 -15.43 -0.33
CA GLY A 74 0.02 -16.06 0.03
C GLY A 74 0.33 -15.87 1.52
N ASN A 75 -0.10 -16.82 2.36
CA ASN A 75 0.36 -16.99 3.73
C ASN A 75 0.18 -15.76 4.65
N PHE A 76 -1.06 -15.47 5.03
CA PHE A 76 -1.36 -14.62 6.18
C PHE A 76 -0.97 -15.39 7.47
N GLY A 77 0.32 -15.41 7.75
CA GLY A 77 0.89 -15.91 9.00
C GLY A 77 0.56 -14.95 10.13
N VAL A 78 -0.65 -15.05 10.66
CA VAL A 78 -0.94 -14.54 12.01
C VAL A 78 -0.18 -15.47 12.95
N GLY A 79 1.09 -15.15 13.19
CA GLY A 79 1.88 -15.73 14.25
C GLY A 79 1.24 -15.34 15.57
N ILE A 80 0.22 -16.09 15.99
CA ILE A 80 -0.23 -16.10 17.37
C ILE A 80 0.89 -16.75 18.16
N GLY A 81 1.85 -15.93 18.57
CA GLY A 81 2.82 -16.25 19.58
C GLY A 81 2.11 -16.40 20.92
N ILE A 82 1.55 -17.58 21.18
CA ILE A 82 1.31 -18.02 22.54
C ILE A 82 2.53 -18.84 22.93
N GLY A 83 3.55 -18.12 23.41
CA GLY A 83 4.58 -18.72 24.22
C GLY A 83 3.98 -19.10 25.57
N ILE A 84 3.92 -20.41 25.84
CA ILE A 84 4.09 -20.96 27.18
C ILE A 84 4.72 -22.34 26.99
N GLY A 85 6.03 -22.38 27.12
CA GLY A 85 6.72 -23.62 27.44
C GLY A 85 6.44 -23.95 28.90
N LEU A 86 5.86 -25.13 29.12
CA LEU A 86 5.94 -25.95 30.33
C LEU A 86 5.73 -27.40 29.90
#